data_AF-A0A533S0P0-F1
#
_entry.id   AF-A0A533S0P0-F1
#
_cell.length_a   1.000
_cell.length_b   1.000
_cell.length_c   1.000
_cell.angle_alpha   90.00
_cell.angle_beta   90.00
_cell.angle_gamma   90.00
#
_symmetry.space_group_name_H-M   'P 1'
#
loop_
_entity.id
_entity.type
_entity.pdbx_description
1 polymer ?
#
loop_
_entity_poly.entity_id
_entity_poly.type
_entity_poly.pdbx_seq_one_letter_code
_entity_poly.pdbx_strand_id
1 'polypeptide(L)'
;MRFIQHCALALTVSLLFVSQVFATDWGSLLPEGNRRAGTPDVVPTQKVLTVGETLVLPLPGSKSYRCPVEVDGDSVRIVAHNPLESVTLQGVTPGKSEVRIYRKFWRDPDVADSYQLIQVLEIAVQSGFKESLLLEWHDRNEQTIPLPVRKGDLEWEGNLSRQGQELLTVITDSTEWQSLWQSAFGATAPEVDFNKYGIACVFLGFQADWLYGIEFAEPCLEGGLQVIPYDLIEIILELEGPFRASGQYHMKAYEKKSDFGMIVRKGSCKAQEQKRDLLPE
;
A
#
# COMPACT_ATOMS: atom_id res chain seq x y z
N MET A 1 -7.77 -35.48 -66.44
CA MET A 1 -8.38 -34.78 -65.28
C MET A 1 -8.42 -35.59 -63.98
N ARG A 2 -8.48 -36.93 -63.97
CA ARG A 2 -8.51 -37.72 -62.71
C ARG A 2 -7.19 -37.79 -61.93
N PHE A 3 -6.05 -37.51 -62.56
CA PHE A 3 -4.72 -37.60 -61.92
C PHE A 3 -4.45 -36.45 -60.94
N ILE A 4 -4.93 -35.24 -61.25
CA ILE A 4 -4.73 -34.05 -60.40
C ILE A 4 -5.54 -34.15 -59.09
N GLN A 5 -6.73 -34.77 -59.14
CA GLN A 5 -7.54 -35.01 -57.95
C GLN A 5 -6.91 -36.01 -56.96
N HIS A 6 -6.13 -36.98 -57.46
CA HIS A 6 -5.47 -37.95 -56.59
C HIS A 6 -4.21 -37.37 -55.93
N CYS A 7 -3.49 -36.47 -56.61
CA CYS A 7 -2.38 -35.73 -56.01
C CYS A 7 -2.84 -34.75 -54.92
N ALA A 8 -3.99 -34.07 -55.11
CA ALA A 8 -4.51 -33.14 -54.11
C ALA A 8 -4.97 -33.84 -52.81
N LEU A 9 -5.54 -35.06 -52.92
CA LEU A 9 -5.97 -35.84 -51.75
C LEU A 9 -4.79 -36.46 -50.98
N ALA A 10 -3.72 -36.86 -51.67
CA ALA A 10 -2.52 -37.37 -51.02
C ALA A 10 -1.80 -36.27 -50.22
N LEU A 11 -1.78 -35.03 -50.72
CA LEU A 11 -1.10 -33.91 -50.06
C LEU A 11 -1.83 -33.44 -48.79
N THR A 12 -3.17 -33.50 -48.75
CA THR A 12 -3.95 -33.16 -47.55
C THR A 12 -3.86 -34.22 -46.47
N VAL A 13 -3.77 -35.51 -46.81
CA VAL A 13 -3.56 -36.57 -45.82
C VAL A 13 -2.14 -36.52 -45.23
N SER A 14 -1.12 -36.19 -46.02
CA SER A 14 0.25 -36.02 -45.49
C SER A 14 0.39 -34.82 -44.55
N LEU A 15 -0.33 -33.72 -44.77
CA LEU A 15 -0.27 -32.54 -43.89
C LEU A 15 -0.96 -32.75 -42.53
N LEU A 16 -1.90 -33.69 -42.42
CA LEU A 16 -2.57 -34.02 -41.16
C LEU A 16 -1.82 -35.05 -40.30
N PHE A 17 -0.84 -35.77 -40.86
CA PHE A 17 0.00 -36.71 -40.10
C PHE A 17 1.34 -36.13 -39.63
N VAL A 18 1.80 -34.99 -40.19
CA VAL A 18 3.05 -34.35 -39.73
C VAL A 18 2.90 -33.70 -38.35
N SER A 19 1.69 -33.30 -37.95
CA SER A 19 1.43 -32.69 -36.65
C SER A 19 1.35 -33.69 -35.48
N GLN A 20 1.38 -35.00 -35.72
CA GLN A 20 1.41 -36.01 -34.64
C GLN A 20 2.79 -36.64 -34.40
N VAL A 21 3.82 -36.31 -35.20
CA VAL A 21 5.18 -36.84 -35.03
C VAL A 21 6.07 -35.91 -34.18
N PHE A 22 5.63 -34.69 -33.84
CA PHE A 22 6.36 -33.79 -32.93
C PHE A 22 5.85 -33.78 -31.49
N ALA A 23 4.91 -34.66 -31.14
CA ALA A 23 4.62 -35.01 -29.75
C ALA A 23 5.51 -36.18 -29.28
N THR A 24 6.72 -36.32 -29.85
CA THR A 24 7.74 -37.18 -29.25
C THR A 24 8.24 -36.50 -27.99
N ASP A 25 8.05 -37.23 -26.89
CA ASP A 25 8.53 -37.00 -25.54
C ASP A 25 9.91 -36.30 -25.46
N TRP A 26 9.87 -34.95 -25.44
CA TRP A 26 11.03 -34.11 -25.13
C TRP A 26 11.55 -34.34 -23.70
N GLY A 27 10.79 -35.07 -22.85
CA GLY A 27 11.25 -35.46 -21.51
C GLY A 27 12.46 -36.39 -21.53
N SER A 28 12.70 -37.09 -22.64
CA SER A 28 13.79 -38.07 -22.77
C SER A 28 15.12 -37.51 -23.30
N LEU A 29 15.13 -36.27 -23.81
CA LEU A 29 16.35 -35.56 -24.25
C LEU A 29 16.93 -34.63 -23.19
N LEU A 30 16.26 -34.48 -22.05
CA LEU A 30 16.88 -33.89 -20.88
C LEU A 30 17.76 -34.95 -20.21
N PRO A 31 19.06 -34.68 -19.99
CA PRO A 31 19.92 -35.63 -19.29
C PRO A 31 19.28 -36.00 -17.94
N GLU A 32 19.39 -37.26 -17.53
CA GLU A 32 19.06 -37.74 -16.18
C GLU A 32 19.93 -36.99 -15.15
N GLY A 33 19.51 -35.78 -14.86
CA GLY A 33 20.28 -34.76 -14.15
C GLY A 33 19.38 -33.82 -13.36
N ASN A 34 18.13 -34.20 -13.10
CA ASN A 34 17.33 -33.62 -12.01
C ASN A 34 17.34 -34.58 -10.82
N ARG A 35 18.54 -35.00 -10.40
CA ARG A 35 18.78 -35.09 -8.95
C ARG A 35 18.43 -33.72 -8.41
N ARG A 36 17.44 -33.65 -7.51
CA ARG A 36 17.15 -32.48 -6.68
C ARG A 36 18.48 -31.77 -6.43
N ALA A 37 18.70 -30.66 -7.12
CA ALA A 37 19.85 -29.82 -6.87
C ALA A 37 19.76 -29.54 -5.39
N GLY A 38 20.72 -30.05 -4.61
CA GLY A 38 20.71 -29.94 -3.16
C GLY A 38 20.33 -28.52 -2.84
N THR A 39 19.33 -28.35 -1.98
CA THR A 39 18.98 -27.05 -1.42
C THR A 39 20.30 -26.36 -1.13
N PRO A 40 20.64 -25.26 -1.82
CA PRO A 40 21.92 -24.62 -1.58
C PRO A 40 22.01 -24.41 -0.08
N ASP A 41 23.13 -24.81 0.54
CA ASP A 41 23.38 -24.56 1.96
C ASP A 41 23.51 -23.04 2.13
N VAL A 42 22.36 -22.37 2.21
CA VAL A 42 22.28 -20.95 2.48
C VAL A 42 22.58 -20.80 3.96
N VAL A 43 23.84 -20.50 4.27
CA VAL A 43 24.27 -20.26 5.64
C VAL A 43 23.59 -18.98 6.15
N PRO A 44 22.80 -19.04 7.24
CA PRO A 44 22.18 -17.87 7.81
C PRO A 44 23.24 -16.84 8.22
N THR A 45 23.06 -15.59 7.80
CA THR A 45 23.92 -14.49 8.21
C THR A 45 23.28 -13.75 9.38
N GLN A 46 24.02 -13.58 10.47
CA GLN A 46 23.51 -12.85 11.63
C GLN A 46 23.79 -11.35 11.51
N LYS A 47 22.79 -10.54 11.84
CA LYS A 47 22.88 -9.08 11.95
C LYS A 47 22.23 -8.63 13.25
N VAL A 48 22.76 -7.55 13.81
CA VAL A 48 22.19 -6.91 14.99
C VAL A 48 21.81 -5.50 14.60
N LEU A 49 20.58 -5.09 14.92
CA LEU A 49 20.11 -3.72 14.77
C LEU A 49 19.64 -3.19 16.11
N THR A 50 19.64 -1.87 16.24
CA THR A 50 18.92 -1.17 17.29
C THR A 50 17.56 -0.70 16.77
N VAL A 51 16.57 -0.54 17.65
CA VAL A 51 15.28 0.07 17.27
C VAL A 51 15.52 1.43 16.62
N GLY A 52 14.95 1.63 15.44
CA GLY A 52 15.10 2.82 14.61
C GLY A 52 16.25 2.77 13.60
N GLU A 53 17.26 1.92 13.82
CA GLU A 53 18.41 1.75 12.93
C GLU A 53 18.00 1.08 11.61
N THR A 54 18.61 1.54 10.52
CA THR A 54 18.38 1.03 9.18
C THR A 54 19.55 0.22 8.67
N LEU A 55 19.27 -0.89 8.00
CA LEU A 55 20.23 -1.76 7.34
C LEU A 55 19.93 -1.81 5.85
N VAL A 56 20.85 -1.31 5.03
CA VAL A 56 20.77 -1.44 3.57
C VAL A 56 21.48 -2.72 3.17
N LEU A 57 20.75 -3.64 2.55
CA LEU A 57 21.27 -4.89 2.01
C LEU A 57 21.33 -4.80 0.49
N PRO A 58 22.51 -4.99 -0.13
CA PRO A 58 22.58 -5.12 -1.57
C PRO A 58 21.90 -6.41 -2.02
N LEU A 59 21.10 -6.33 -3.08
CA LEU A 59 20.45 -7.48 -3.72
C LEU A 59 21.20 -7.84 -5.00
N PRO A 60 21.42 -9.14 -5.28
CA PRO A 60 22.06 -9.58 -6.52
C PRO A 60 21.06 -9.60 -7.70
N GLY A 61 20.22 -8.58 -7.79
CA GLY A 61 19.24 -8.43 -8.86
C GLY A 61 19.91 -8.06 -10.19
N SER A 62 19.19 -8.27 -11.29
CA SER A 62 19.67 -7.89 -12.63
C SER A 62 18.50 -7.75 -13.58
N LYS A 63 18.76 -7.30 -14.82
CA LYS A 63 17.73 -7.29 -15.88
C LYS A 63 17.13 -8.67 -16.17
N SER A 64 17.75 -9.75 -15.70
CA SER A 64 17.28 -11.13 -15.87
C SER A 64 16.58 -11.69 -14.63
N TYR A 65 16.80 -11.13 -13.44
CA TYR A 65 16.27 -11.68 -12.18
C TYR A 65 15.84 -10.57 -11.22
N ARG A 66 14.69 -10.75 -10.58
CA ARG A 66 14.26 -9.92 -9.44
C ARG A 66 14.57 -10.64 -8.14
N CYS A 67 14.71 -9.86 -7.07
CA CYS A 67 14.95 -10.36 -5.73
C CYS A 67 13.76 -10.05 -4.79
N PRO A 68 12.74 -10.93 -4.73
CA PRO A 68 11.72 -10.88 -3.70
C PRO A 68 12.35 -11.03 -2.32
N VAL A 69 11.80 -10.32 -1.34
CA VAL A 69 12.25 -10.36 0.05
C VAL A 69 11.05 -10.62 0.95
N GLU A 70 11.17 -11.60 1.82
CA GLU A 70 10.18 -11.94 2.83
C GLU A 70 10.76 -11.69 4.22
N VAL A 71 9.93 -11.17 5.12
CA VAL A 71 10.31 -10.95 6.53
C VAL A 71 9.36 -11.76 7.40
N ASP A 72 9.94 -12.57 8.27
CA ASP A 72 9.26 -13.41 9.24
C ASP A 72 9.53 -12.86 10.64
N GLY A 73 8.46 -12.54 11.38
CA GLY A 73 8.49 -11.81 12.64
C GLY A 73 8.22 -10.30 12.52
N ASP A 74 8.16 -9.61 13.65
CA ASP A 74 7.71 -8.21 13.79
C ASP A 74 8.82 -7.22 14.16
N SER A 75 10.02 -7.74 14.46
CA SER A 75 11.14 -6.95 14.96
C SER A 75 11.76 -6.05 13.89
N VAL A 76 11.64 -6.42 12.61
CA VAL A 76 12.18 -5.66 11.47
C VAL A 76 11.07 -5.43 10.45
N ARG A 77 11.13 -4.29 9.75
CA ARG A 77 10.27 -4.02 8.58
C ARG A 77 11.07 -3.55 7.38
N ILE A 78 10.55 -3.78 6.19
CA ILE A 78 11.08 -3.21 4.95
C ILE A 78 10.69 -1.72 4.88
N VAL A 79 11.68 -0.85 4.70
CA VAL A 79 11.51 0.61 4.55
C VAL A 79 12.08 1.14 3.25
N ALA A 80 12.66 0.30 2.40
CA ALA A 80 12.82 0.53 0.95
C ALA A 80 13.10 -0.78 0.24
N HIS A 81 12.61 -0.93 -1.00
CA HIS A 81 12.89 -2.12 -1.80
C HIS A 81 13.01 -1.77 -3.28
N ASN A 82 14.24 -1.83 -3.79
CA ASN A 82 14.50 -1.91 -5.21
C ASN A 82 14.82 -3.37 -5.54
N PRO A 83 13.92 -4.11 -6.20
CA PRO A 83 14.07 -5.56 -6.43
C PRO A 83 15.27 -5.92 -7.31
N LEU A 84 15.96 -4.95 -7.89
CA LEU A 84 17.15 -5.13 -8.71
C LEU A 84 18.45 -4.81 -7.98
N GLU A 85 18.43 -4.02 -6.92
CA GLU A 85 19.64 -3.39 -6.36
C GLU A 85 19.77 -3.53 -4.85
N SER A 86 18.70 -3.29 -4.09
CA SER A 86 18.81 -3.23 -2.63
C SER A 86 17.46 -3.37 -1.90
N VAL A 87 17.54 -3.78 -0.64
CA VAL A 87 16.45 -3.68 0.34
C VAL A 87 16.95 -2.95 1.57
N THR A 88 16.20 -1.96 2.05
CA THR A 88 16.47 -1.28 3.31
C THR A 88 15.50 -1.79 4.36
N LEU A 89 16.06 -2.27 5.46
CA LEU A 89 15.35 -2.81 6.61
C LEU A 89 15.48 -1.84 7.79
N GLN A 90 14.46 -1.74 8.65
CA GLN A 90 14.53 -0.95 9.87
C GLN A 90 14.13 -1.80 11.08
N GLY A 91 14.90 -1.71 12.18
CA GLY A 91 14.51 -2.28 13.46
C GLY A 91 13.31 -1.53 14.06
N VAL A 92 12.25 -2.23 14.43
CA VAL A 92 10.97 -1.64 14.89
C VAL A 92 10.71 -1.96 16.34
N THR A 93 10.70 -3.24 16.70
CA THR A 93 10.49 -3.73 18.05
C THR A 93 11.68 -4.59 18.47
N PRO A 94 12.09 -4.56 19.75
CA PRO A 94 13.11 -5.48 20.23
C PRO A 94 12.65 -6.93 20.06
N GLY A 95 13.52 -7.78 19.51
CA GLY A 95 13.18 -9.17 19.22
C GLY A 95 14.06 -9.76 18.12
N LYS A 96 13.55 -10.78 17.43
CA LYS A 96 14.24 -11.43 16.30
C LYS A 96 13.30 -11.51 15.11
N SER A 97 13.83 -11.21 13.94
CA SER A 97 13.17 -11.46 12.65
C SER A 97 14.11 -12.22 11.74
N GLU A 98 13.54 -13.06 10.88
CA GLU A 98 14.26 -13.72 9.79
C GLU A 98 13.91 -13.02 8.47
N VAL A 99 14.91 -12.71 7.66
CA VAL A 99 14.72 -12.13 6.33
C VAL A 99 15.21 -13.10 5.28
N ARG A 100 14.30 -13.51 4.39
CA ARG A 100 14.57 -14.46 3.30
C ARG A 100 14.61 -13.70 1.99
N ILE A 101 15.71 -13.84 1.25
CA ILE A 101 15.90 -13.22 -0.05
C ILE A 101 15.87 -14.31 -1.10
N TYR A 102 15.00 -14.14 -2.07
CA TYR A 102 14.81 -15.05 -3.18
C TYR A 102 15.39 -14.47 -4.46
N ARG A 103 15.62 -15.33 -5.43
CA ARG A 103 15.90 -14.99 -6.82
C ARG A 103 14.79 -15.55 -7.68
N LYS A 104 14.18 -14.71 -8.52
CA LYS A 104 13.12 -15.09 -9.47
C LYS A 104 13.45 -14.59 -10.87
N PHE A 105 13.39 -15.46 -11.87
CA PHE A 105 13.58 -15.10 -13.27
C PHE A 105 12.31 -14.47 -13.86
N TRP A 106 12.40 -13.40 -14.65
CA TRP A 106 11.21 -12.65 -15.09
C TRP A 106 10.49 -13.23 -16.32
N ARG A 107 11.15 -14.09 -17.11
CA ARG A 107 10.57 -14.65 -18.35
C ARG A 107 9.81 -15.95 -18.17
N ASP A 108 9.73 -16.46 -16.95
CA ASP A 108 9.05 -17.73 -16.68
C ASP A 108 7.72 -17.44 -15.96
N PRO A 109 6.59 -17.35 -16.69
CA PRO A 109 5.30 -16.99 -16.10
C PRO A 109 4.71 -18.11 -15.22
N ASP A 110 5.23 -19.34 -15.30
CA ASP A 110 4.47 -20.53 -14.92
C ASP A 110 5.06 -21.37 -13.77
N VAL A 111 5.95 -20.82 -12.95
CA VAL A 111 6.59 -21.62 -11.90
C VAL A 111 6.53 -20.91 -10.57
N ALA A 112 5.50 -21.24 -9.78
CA ALA A 112 5.46 -21.02 -8.34
C ALA A 112 6.74 -21.57 -7.63
N ASP A 113 7.41 -22.54 -8.25
CA ASP A 113 8.68 -23.13 -7.82
C ASP A 113 9.95 -22.39 -8.31
N SER A 114 9.85 -21.24 -9.00
CA SER A 114 11.01 -20.50 -9.53
C SER A 114 11.73 -19.64 -8.48
N TYR A 115 11.23 -19.64 -7.24
CA TYR A 115 11.84 -18.92 -6.14
C TYR A 115 13.03 -19.73 -5.61
N GLN A 116 14.23 -19.35 -6.04
CA GLN A 116 15.44 -19.88 -5.44
C GLN A 116 15.79 -19.03 -4.21
N LEU A 117 15.73 -19.61 -3.01
CA LEU A 117 16.26 -18.96 -1.82
C LEU A 117 17.77 -18.79 -1.98
N ILE A 118 18.26 -17.55 -1.87
CA ILE A 118 19.68 -17.23 -2.08
C ILE A 118 20.34 -16.69 -0.82
N GLN A 119 19.57 -16.15 0.14
CA GLN A 119 20.10 -15.65 1.40
C GLN A 119 19.06 -15.70 2.51
N VAL A 120 19.50 -16.06 3.71
CA VAL A 120 18.74 -15.94 4.95
C VAL A 120 19.53 -15.03 5.90
N LEU A 121 18.86 -14.03 6.47
CA LEU A 121 19.43 -13.18 7.51
C LEU A 121 18.63 -13.32 8.79
N GLU A 122 19.32 -13.67 9.88
CA GLU A 122 18.76 -13.60 11.22
C GLU A 122 19.09 -12.22 11.80
N ILE A 123 18.07 -11.40 12.03
CA ILE A 123 18.25 -10.05 12.55
C ILE A 123 17.74 -9.99 13.99
N ALA A 124 18.65 -9.77 14.94
CA ALA A 124 18.31 -9.47 16.32
C ALA A 124 18.20 -7.96 16.50
N VAL A 125 17.01 -7.48 16.87
CA VAL A 125 16.77 -6.08 17.19
C VAL A 125 16.87 -5.88 18.68
N GLN A 126 17.83 -5.09 19.12
CA GLN A 126 18.03 -4.74 20.51
C GLN A 126 17.20 -3.50 20.84
N SER A 127 16.74 -3.43 22.10
CA SER A 127 16.24 -2.20 22.70
C SER A 127 17.40 -1.21 22.82
N GLY A 128 17.75 -0.60 21.69
CA GLY A 128 18.71 0.48 21.65
C GLY A 128 18.07 1.71 22.27
N PHE A 129 18.14 1.81 23.59
CA PHE A 129 18.04 3.10 24.27
C PHE A 129 19.32 3.87 23.97
N LYS A 130 19.49 4.30 22.73
CA LYS A 130 20.48 5.33 22.38
C LYS A 130 19.86 6.65 22.84
N GLU A 131 20.29 7.11 24.02
CA GLU A 131 20.11 8.49 24.48
C GLU A 131 20.57 9.52 23.42
N SER A 132 21.39 9.12 22.43
CA SER A 132 21.76 9.96 21.29
C SER A 132 20.69 10.07 20.18
N LEU A 133 19.71 9.17 20.11
CA LEU A 133 18.53 9.33 19.23
C LEU A 133 17.44 10.18 19.88
N LEU A 134 17.51 10.44 21.20
CA LEU A 134 16.69 11.49 21.79
C LEU A 134 17.11 12.88 21.31
N LEU A 135 18.34 13.07 20.80
CA LEU A 135 18.77 14.35 20.21
C LEU A 135 18.46 14.46 18.69
N GLU A 136 18.29 13.36 17.96
CA GLU A 136 17.83 13.39 16.55
C GLU A 136 16.31 13.23 16.39
N TRP A 137 15.61 12.66 17.38
CA TRP A 137 14.13 12.66 17.42
C TRP A 137 13.56 13.95 18.00
N HIS A 138 14.41 14.89 18.43
CA HIS A 138 13.98 16.22 18.87
C HIS A 138 13.67 17.20 17.72
N ASP A 139 13.74 16.77 16.46
CA ASP A 139 13.31 17.58 15.31
C ASP A 139 11.98 17.12 14.69
N ARG A 140 11.19 16.31 15.42
CA ARG A 140 9.79 16.02 15.06
C ARG A 140 8.80 17.03 15.65
N ASN A 141 9.24 17.83 16.61
CA ASN A 141 8.49 19.00 17.09
C ASN A 141 8.72 20.25 16.22
N GLU A 142 9.79 20.28 15.42
CA GLU A 142 10.18 21.40 14.56
C GLU A 142 10.01 21.14 13.05
N GLN A 143 9.53 19.95 12.64
CA GLN A 143 8.82 19.84 11.36
C GLN A 143 7.60 20.76 11.43
N THR A 144 7.78 21.94 10.84
CA THR A 144 6.74 22.95 10.71
C THR A 144 5.68 22.33 9.82
N ILE A 145 4.64 21.75 10.42
CA ILE A 145 3.50 21.25 9.66
C ILE A 145 2.93 22.47 8.93
N PRO A 146 2.91 22.46 7.58
CA PRO A 146 2.35 23.58 6.86
C PRO A 146 0.92 23.74 7.32
N LEU A 147 0.56 24.97 7.70
CA LEU A 147 -0.81 25.25 8.09
C LEU A 147 -1.74 24.84 6.94
N PRO A 148 -2.86 24.16 7.23
CA PRO A 148 -3.83 23.81 6.21
C PRO A 148 -4.21 25.03 5.37
N VAL A 149 -3.89 24.99 4.08
CA VAL A 149 -4.26 26.05 3.15
C VAL A 149 -5.73 25.84 2.78
N ARG A 150 -6.53 26.89 2.99
CA ARG A 150 -7.95 26.86 2.64
C ARG A 150 -8.10 26.82 1.11
N LYS A 151 -8.69 25.74 0.58
CA LYS A 151 -8.87 25.52 -0.88
C LYS A 151 -10.12 26.17 -1.48
N GLY A 152 -10.89 26.91 -0.67
CA GLY A 152 -12.13 27.56 -1.08
C GLY A 152 -12.87 28.18 0.10
N ASP A 153 -14.19 28.27 0.02
CA ASP A 153 -14.98 29.03 0.99
C ASP A 153 -15.18 28.37 2.35
N LEU A 154 -14.61 27.19 2.67
CA LEU A 154 -14.47 26.59 4.03
C LEU A 154 -14.01 25.12 3.87
N GLU A 155 -12.92 24.89 3.14
CA GLU A 155 -12.40 23.56 2.80
C GLU A 155 -10.89 23.53 3.00
N TRP A 156 -10.39 22.46 3.62
CA TRP A 156 -8.99 22.26 3.96
C TRP A 156 -8.61 20.81 3.69
N GLU A 157 -7.55 20.62 2.93
CA GLU A 157 -7.00 19.30 2.68
C GLU A 157 -5.48 19.34 2.79
N GLY A 158 -4.91 18.18 3.06
CA GLY A 158 -3.46 18.04 3.13
C GLY A 158 -3.05 16.61 3.43
N ASN A 159 -1.76 16.38 3.30
CA ASN A 159 -1.14 15.07 3.51
C ASN A 159 -0.32 14.99 4.80
N LEU A 160 -0.31 16.06 5.62
CA LEU A 160 0.50 16.17 6.84
C LEU A 160 -0.33 16.72 8.01
N SER A 161 -0.43 15.94 9.09
CA SER A 161 -0.96 16.40 10.39
C SER A 161 -0.26 15.63 11.52
N ARG A 162 -0.44 16.06 12.77
CA ARG A 162 -0.01 15.33 13.99
C ARG A 162 -1.00 14.25 14.43
N GLN A 163 -2.13 14.13 13.74
CA GLN A 163 -3.17 13.19 14.11
C GLN A 163 -2.65 11.75 13.91
N GLY A 164 -2.38 11.05 15.01
CA GLY A 164 -1.75 9.73 14.96
C GLY A 164 -2.72 8.61 14.60
N GLN A 165 -3.98 8.72 15.03
CA GLN A 165 -5.05 7.73 14.80
C GLN A 165 -6.09 8.26 13.82
N GLU A 166 -6.79 7.35 13.15
CA GLU A 166 -7.93 7.71 12.32
C GLU A 166 -8.97 8.51 13.13
N LEU A 167 -9.48 9.58 12.54
CA LEU A 167 -10.54 10.39 13.11
C LEU A 167 -11.57 10.71 12.02
N LEU A 168 -12.76 10.14 12.17
CA LEU A 168 -13.91 10.33 11.29
C LEU A 168 -15.04 10.95 12.11
N THR A 169 -15.23 12.26 12.00
CA THR A 169 -16.24 12.96 12.81
C THR A 169 -16.82 14.19 12.12
N VAL A 170 -17.90 14.73 12.68
CA VAL A 170 -18.39 16.07 12.36
C VAL A 170 -18.24 16.93 13.61
N ILE A 171 -17.52 18.04 13.48
CA ILE A 171 -17.37 19.03 14.55
C ILE A 171 -18.45 20.10 14.41
N THR A 172 -19.17 20.38 15.49
CA THR A 172 -20.31 21.32 15.48
C THR A 172 -20.17 22.48 16.45
N ASP A 173 -19.03 22.59 17.14
CA ASP A 173 -18.73 23.69 18.04
C ASP A 173 -17.27 24.18 17.91
N SER A 174 -17.04 25.42 18.33
CA SER A 174 -15.75 26.09 18.22
C SER A 174 -14.68 25.52 19.16
N THR A 175 -15.07 24.90 20.27
CA THR A 175 -14.13 24.38 21.28
C THR A 175 -13.49 23.10 20.77
N GLU A 176 -14.29 22.18 20.23
CA GLU A 176 -13.81 20.98 19.56
C GLU A 176 -12.95 21.33 18.35
N TRP A 177 -13.35 22.34 17.57
CA TRP A 177 -12.57 22.80 16.41
C TRP A 177 -11.20 23.33 16.81
N GLN A 178 -11.15 24.19 17.84
CA GLN A 178 -9.89 24.69 18.38
C GLN A 178 -9.01 23.56 18.95
N SER A 179 -9.62 22.59 19.62
CA SER A 179 -8.92 21.42 20.17
C SER A 179 -8.29 20.58 19.06
N LEU A 180 -9.03 20.31 17.98
CA LEU A 180 -8.53 19.59 16.80
C LEU A 180 -7.36 20.34 16.16
N TRP A 181 -7.46 21.65 15.95
CA TRP A 181 -6.35 22.41 15.33
C TRP A 181 -5.10 22.45 16.19
N GLN A 182 -5.27 22.61 17.50
CA GLN A 182 -4.15 22.62 18.42
C GLN A 182 -3.44 21.26 18.45
N SER A 183 -4.19 20.16 18.44
CA SER A 183 -3.61 18.81 18.49
C SER A 183 -3.03 18.38 17.14
N ALA A 184 -3.75 18.61 16.03
CA ALA A 184 -3.35 18.15 14.69
C ALA A 184 -2.33 19.06 14.02
N PHE A 185 -2.33 20.37 14.29
CA PHE A 185 -1.48 21.34 13.59
C PHE A 185 -0.64 22.22 14.52
N GLY A 186 -0.90 22.20 15.83
CA GLY A 186 -0.22 23.09 16.77
C GLY A 186 -0.57 24.57 16.56
N ALA A 187 -1.75 24.85 16.02
CA ALA A 187 -2.14 26.18 15.56
C ALA A 187 -3.54 26.59 16.03
N THR A 188 -3.84 27.88 15.94
CA THR A 188 -5.19 28.41 16.16
C THR A 188 -6.10 28.01 15.01
N ALA A 189 -7.32 27.59 15.34
CA ALA A 189 -8.31 27.23 14.34
C ALA A 189 -8.81 28.47 13.57
N PRO A 190 -9.10 28.36 12.28
CA PRO A 190 -9.76 29.41 11.51
C PRO A 190 -11.18 29.62 12.03
N GLU A 191 -11.67 30.85 11.92
CA GLU A 191 -13.02 31.22 12.32
C GLU A 191 -14.08 30.53 11.44
N VAL A 192 -15.10 29.96 12.09
CA VAL A 192 -16.23 29.27 11.45
C VAL A 192 -17.50 29.61 12.24
N ASP A 193 -18.58 29.97 11.53
CA ASP A 193 -19.89 30.17 12.15
C ASP A 193 -20.58 28.81 12.40
N PHE A 194 -20.35 28.26 13.59
CA PHE A 194 -20.96 27.00 14.01
C PHE A 194 -22.47 27.08 14.27
N ASN A 195 -23.09 28.27 14.22
CA ASN A 195 -24.55 28.35 14.21
C ASN A 195 -25.10 27.92 12.85
N LYS A 196 -24.36 28.17 11.77
CA LYS A 196 -24.74 27.84 10.40
C LYS A 196 -24.11 26.56 9.87
N TYR A 197 -22.88 26.23 10.29
CA TYR A 197 -22.08 25.15 9.71
C TYR A 197 -21.68 24.07 10.71
N GLY A 198 -21.50 22.85 10.21
CA GLY A 198 -20.72 21.79 10.84
C GLY A 198 -19.57 21.37 9.92
N ILE A 199 -18.46 20.89 10.48
CA ILE A 199 -17.26 20.54 9.70
C ILE A 199 -17.09 19.03 9.67
N ALA A 200 -17.26 18.43 8.50
CA ALA A 200 -16.90 17.04 8.28
C ALA A 200 -15.38 16.90 8.29
N CYS A 201 -14.86 16.00 9.11
CA CYS A 201 -13.42 15.77 9.30
C CYS A 201 -13.11 14.31 9.01
N VAL A 202 -12.21 14.07 8.06
CA VAL A 202 -11.62 12.77 7.78
C VAL A 202 -10.11 12.91 7.94
N PHE A 203 -9.54 12.23 8.93
CA PHE A 203 -8.11 12.06 9.12
C PHE A 203 -7.79 10.57 9.08
N LEU A 204 -6.82 10.17 8.26
CA LEU A 204 -6.46 8.74 8.13
C LEU A 204 -5.40 8.29 9.14
N GLY A 205 -4.86 9.23 9.93
CA GLY A 205 -3.81 8.94 10.90
C GLY A 205 -2.45 8.62 10.25
N PHE A 206 -1.53 8.06 11.05
CA PHE A 206 -0.22 7.59 10.58
C PHE A 206 -0.22 6.14 10.09
N GLN A 207 -1.39 5.50 10.15
CA GLN A 207 -1.58 4.09 9.81
C GLN A 207 -2.17 3.91 8.41
N ALA A 208 -2.32 4.98 7.62
CA ALA A 208 -2.78 4.86 6.25
C ALA A 208 -1.78 4.06 5.43
N ASP A 209 -2.25 2.93 4.88
CA ASP A 209 -1.43 2.00 4.09
C ASP A 209 -0.98 2.59 2.75
N TRP A 210 -1.62 3.68 2.30
CA TRP A 210 -1.38 4.30 1.00
C TRP A 210 -1.68 5.82 0.98
N LEU A 211 -1.30 6.50 -0.10
CA LEU A 211 -1.76 7.86 -0.39
C LEU A 211 -3.18 7.80 -0.96
N TYR A 212 -4.11 8.47 -0.30
CA TYR A 212 -5.50 8.53 -0.69
C TYR A 212 -5.89 9.97 -1.01
N GLY A 213 -6.61 10.16 -2.11
CA GLY A 213 -7.51 11.29 -2.25
C GLY A 213 -8.70 11.03 -1.34
N ILE A 214 -9.06 11.98 -0.48
CA ILE A 214 -10.28 11.92 0.31
C ILE A 214 -11.29 12.81 -0.41
N GLU A 215 -12.41 12.27 -0.84
CA GLU A 215 -13.47 13.04 -1.49
C GLU A 215 -14.75 12.98 -0.68
N PHE A 216 -15.42 14.12 -0.51
CA PHE A 216 -16.76 14.15 0.05
C PHE A 216 -17.81 14.23 -1.05
N ALA A 217 -18.88 13.47 -0.90
CA ALA A 217 -20.04 13.52 -1.77
C ALA A 217 -21.12 14.48 -1.23
N GLU A 218 -22.17 14.69 -2.03
CA GLU A 218 -23.32 15.50 -1.65
C GLU A 218 -24.03 14.94 -0.39
N PRO A 219 -24.31 15.78 0.63
CA PRO A 219 -24.99 15.33 1.84
C PRO A 219 -26.43 14.88 1.57
N CYS A 220 -26.88 13.88 2.34
CA CYS A 220 -28.25 13.39 2.28
C CYS A 220 -28.88 13.29 3.67
N LEU A 221 -30.20 13.09 3.70
CA LEU A 221 -30.95 12.94 4.95
C LEU A 221 -31.36 11.48 5.15
N GLU A 222 -31.01 10.92 6.31
CA GLU A 222 -31.34 9.56 6.71
C GLU A 222 -31.73 9.51 8.18
N GLY A 223 -32.97 9.17 8.50
CA GLY A 223 -33.37 8.86 9.88
C GLY A 223 -33.06 9.95 10.91
N GLY A 224 -33.26 11.23 10.56
CA GLY A 224 -32.94 12.35 11.46
C GLY A 224 -31.47 12.76 11.46
N LEU A 225 -30.65 12.20 10.57
CA LEU A 225 -29.25 12.57 10.36
C LEU A 225 -29.05 13.16 8.97
N GLN A 226 -28.23 14.20 8.90
CA GLN A 226 -27.56 14.66 7.69
C GLN A 226 -26.25 13.88 7.56
N VAL A 227 -26.24 12.92 6.65
CA VAL A 227 -25.07 12.08 6.36
C VAL A 227 -24.23 12.76 5.31
N ILE A 228 -22.94 12.91 5.58
CA ILE A 228 -21.93 13.44 4.68
C ILE A 228 -21.08 12.26 4.21
N PRO A 229 -21.31 11.74 3.00
CA PRO A 229 -20.58 10.59 2.53
C PRO A 229 -19.16 11.00 2.14
N TYR A 230 -18.20 10.09 2.32
CA TYR A 230 -16.83 10.26 1.83
C TYR A 230 -16.31 8.97 1.19
N ASP A 231 -15.42 9.13 0.22
CA ASP A 231 -14.70 8.05 -0.44
C ASP A 231 -13.20 8.27 -0.37
N LEU A 232 -12.47 7.15 -0.43
CA LEU A 232 -11.01 7.14 -0.54
C LEU A 232 -10.65 6.70 -1.95
N ILE A 233 -9.97 7.56 -2.68
CA ILE A 233 -9.46 7.31 -4.01
C ILE A 233 -7.98 6.95 -3.88
N GLU A 234 -7.62 5.72 -4.22
CA GLU A 234 -6.22 5.31 -4.26
C GLU A 234 -5.46 6.11 -5.32
N ILE A 235 -4.43 6.83 -4.89
CA ILE A 235 -3.56 7.55 -5.80
C ILE A 235 -2.39 6.64 -6.12
N ILE A 236 -2.38 6.04 -7.30
CA ILE A 236 -1.25 5.21 -7.75
C ILE A 236 -0.10 6.14 -8.13
N LEU A 237 0.93 6.16 -7.30
CA LEU A 237 2.18 6.86 -7.57
C LEU A 237 3.27 5.85 -7.91
N GLU A 238 3.97 6.08 -9.02
CA GLU A 238 5.26 5.42 -9.27
C GLU A 238 6.30 6.10 -8.38
N LEU A 239 6.56 5.49 -7.23
CA LEU A 239 7.49 6.02 -6.24
C LEU A 239 8.82 5.28 -6.35
N GLU A 240 9.92 6.03 -6.31
CA GLU A 240 11.29 5.48 -6.28
C GLU A 240 11.64 4.81 -4.93
N GLY A 241 10.74 4.87 -3.95
CA GLY A 241 10.87 4.27 -2.62
C GLY A 241 9.51 4.20 -1.89
N PRO A 242 9.43 3.56 -0.72
CA PRO A 242 8.17 3.38 -0.02
C PRO A 242 7.74 4.69 0.61
N PHE A 243 6.51 5.02 0.31
CA PHE A 243 5.84 6.19 0.84
C PHE A 243 5.12 5.82 2.13
N ARG A 244 5.19 6.71 3.11
CA ARG A 244 4.31 6.67 4.28
C ARG A 244 3.46 7.91 4.26
N ALA A 245 2.18 7.70 4.07
CA ALA A 245 1.23 8.76 4.24
C ALA A 245 1.11 9.05 5.74
N SER A 246 1.53 10.23 6.17
CA SER A 246 1.49 10.60 7.60
C SER A 246 0.47 11.70 7.83
N GLY A 247 -0.73 11.30 8.23
CA GLY A 247 -1.74 12.25 8.72
C GLY A 247 -2.48 12.97 7.60
N GLN A 248 -2.78 12.28 6.50
CA GLN A 248 -3.68 12.78 5.46
C GLN A 248 -5.02 13.18 6.05
N TYR A 249 -5.54 14.32 5.60
CA TYR A 249 -6.81 14.84 6.06
C TYR A 249 -7.56 15.59 4.97
N HIS A 250 -8.87 15.57 5.10
CA HIS A 250 -9.77 16.47 4.39
C HIS A 250 -10.87 16.90 5.35
N MET A 251 -11.05 18.21 5.46
CA MET A 251 -12.05 18.87 6.27
C MET A 251 -12.87 19.82 5.41
N LYS A 252 -14.20 19.77 5.53
CA LYS A 252 -15.10 20.61 4.74
C LYS A 252 -16.32 21.02 5.55
N ALA A 253 -16.68 22.31 5.48
CA ALA A 253 -17.89 22.80 6.12
C ALA A 253 -19.14 22.49 5.30
N TYR A 254 -20.21 22.14 5.99
CA TYR A 254 -21.53 21.90 5.45
C TYR A 254 -22.57 22.68 6.24
N GLU A 255 -23.56 23.24 5.55
CA GLU A 255 -24.68 23.91 6.20
C GLU A 255 -25.46 22.91 7.04
N LYS A 256 -25.72 23.28 8.30
CA LYS A 256 -26.54 22.48 9.20
C LYS A 256 -28.00 22.59 8.78
N LYS A 257 -28.69 21.47 8.73
CA LYS A 257 -30.15 21.45 8.63
C LYS A 257 -30.74 21.44 10.05
N SER A 258 -31.67 22.36 10.30
CA SER A 258 -32.41 22.41 11.57
C SER A 258 -33.06 21.05 11.83
N ASP A 259 -32.97 20.57 13.08
CA ASP A 259 -33.54 19.29 13.55
C ASP A 259 -32.83 18.01 13.07
N PHE A 260 -31.69 18.11 12.38
CA PHE A 260 -30.88 16.96 11.99
C PHE A 260 -29.52 16.95 12.69
N GLY A 261 -29.13 15.79 13.23
CA GLY A 261 -27.74 15.54 13.62
C GLY A 261 -26.86 15.39 12.38
N MET A 262 -25.54 15.55 12.49
CA MET A 262 -24.62 15.39 11.35
C MET A 262 -23.64 14.25 11.60
N ILE A 263 -23.36 13.45 10.58
CA ILE A 263 -22.35 12.40 10.63
C ILE A 263 -21.56 12.34 9.32
N VAL A 264 -20.34 11.85 9.40
CA VAL A 264 -19.54 11.45 8.24
C VAL A 264 -19.60 9.93 8.08
N ARG A 265 -19.72 9.43 6.86
CA ARG A 265 -19.79 7.98 6.58
C ARG A 265 -19.05 7.63 5.31
N LYS A 266 -18.34 6.51 5.30
CA LYS A 266 -17.70 6.00 4.08
C LYS A 266 -18.75 5.50 3.08
N GLY A 267 -18.55 5.75 1.79
CA GLY A 267 -19.40 5.29 0.70
C GLY A 267 -20.51 6.28 0.35
N SER A 268 -21.73 5.77 0.13
CA SER A 268 -22.85 6.58 -0.36
C SER A 268 -24.06 6.56 0.59
N CYS A 269 -25.06 7.36 0.26
CA CYS A 269 -26.33 7.37 0.98
C CYS A 269 -27.16 6.13 0.65
N LYS A 270 -27.86 5.57 1.65
CA LYS A 270 -28.70 4.36 1.49
C LYS A 270 -29.75 4.49 0.38
N ALA A 271 -30.29 5.70 0.21
CA ALA A 271 -31.27 6.00 -0.84
C ALA A 271 -30.68 5.95 -2.26
N GLN A 272 -29.36 6.16 -2.40
CA GLN A 272 -28.65 6.06 -3.68
C GLN A 272 -28.23 4.62 -3.99
N GLU A 273 -27.89 3.82 -2.97
CA GLU A 273 -27.56 2.39 -3.12
C GLU A 273 -28.75 1.59 -3.67
N GLN A 274 -29.95 1.78 -3.10
CA GLN A 274 -31.18 1.14 -3.60
C GLN A 274 -31.52 1.48 -5.05
N LYS A 275 -31.11 2.66 -5.55
CA LYS A 275 -31.35 3.06 -6.94
C LYS A 275 -30.32 2.44 -7.90
N ARG A 276 -29.11 2.12 -7.41
CA ARG A 276 -28.05 1.43 -8.17
C ARG A 276 -28.40 -0.04 -8.38
N ASP A 277 -28.96 -0.70 -7.38
CA ASP A 277 -29.37 -2.11 -7.45
C ASP A 277 -30.59 -2.38 -8.36
N LEU A 278 -31.25 -1.32 -8.85
CA LEU A 278 -32.44 -1.40 -9.70
C LEU A 278 -32.15 -1.09 -11.18
N LEU A 279 -30.90 -0.83 -11.56
CA LEU A 279 -30.50 -0.66 -12.96
C LEU A 279 -29.78 -1.95 -13.42
N PRO A 280 -30.30 -2.67 -14.43
CA PRO A 280 -29.59 -3.82 -14.99
C PRO A 280 -28.32 -3.36 -15.71
N GLU A 281 -27.24 -4.12 -15.55
CA GLU A 281 -25.96 -3.96 -16.27
C GLU A 281 -26.11 -3.93 -17.79
#